data_AF-W7WFN2-F1
#
_entry.id   AF-W7WFN2-F1
#
_cell.length_a   1.000
_cell.length_b   1.000
_cell.length_c   1.000
_cell.angle_alpha   90.00
_cell.angle_beta   90.00
_cell.angle_gamma   90.00
#
_symmetry.space_group_name_H-M   'P 1'
#
loop_
_entity.id
_entity.type
_entity.pdbx_description
1 polymer ?
#
loop_
_entity_poly.entity_id
_entity_poly.type
_entity_poly.pdbx_seq_one_letter_code
_entity_poly.pdbx_strand_id
1 'polypeptide(L)'
;MRGVEAPSLAWTDEVLTGLAHSALLGYLAVAHYGRGRGDWAEAEQPDFWHDAVSQVLQPRAELLAALWSAREGGDDPEDVQHLRAQLQALLSDGSRELLLRLYPAAGDAIGAAGSDGIARRGGSPARPVA
;
A
#
# COMPACT_ATOMS: atom_id res chain seq x y z
N MET A 1 -11.84 38.27 23.00
CA MET A 1 -10.74 37.29 22.93
C MET A 1 -11.08 36.32 21.80
N ARG A 2 -10.31 36.29 20.71
CA ARG A 2 -10.48 35.26 19.66
C ARG A 2 -9.64 34.05 20.06
N GLY A 3 -10.25 32.87 20.07
CA GLY A 3 -9.56 31.60 20.31
C GLY A 3 -8.48 31.41 19.26
N VAL A 4 -7.27 31.13 19.70
CA VAL A 4 -6.20 30.66 18.84
C VAL A 4 -6.59 29.24 18.47
N GLU A 5 -6.94 29.00 17.20
CA GLU A 5 -7.08 27.64 16.70
C GLU A 5 -5.77 26.90 16.94
N ALA A 6 -5.85 25.69 17.49
CA ALA A 6 -4.68 24.86 17.74
C ALA A 6 -3.95 24.63 16.41
N PRO A 7 -2.62 24.80 16.34
CA PRO A 7 -1.89 24.58 15.09
C PRO A 7 -2.07 23.12 14.65
N SER A 8 -2.68 22.92 13.48
CA SER A 8 -2.79 21.61 12.83
C SER A 8 -1.62 21.41 11.87
N LEU A 9 -1.00 20.22 11.93
CA LEU A 9 0.02 19.78 10.99
C LEU A 9 -0.58 18.65 10.14
N ALA A 10 -0.77 18.91 8.85
CA ALA A 10 -1.24 17.93 7.89
C ALA A 10 -0.13 17.59 6.88
N TRP A 11 -0.17 16.36 6.36
CA TRP A 11 0.71 15.92 5.29
C TRP A 11 0.14 16.39 3.95
N THR A 12 0.98 16.90 3.06
CA THR A 12 0.54 17.30 1.72
C THR A 12 0.30 16.08 0.83
N ASP A 13 -0.51 16.24 -0.22
CA ASP A 13 -0.78 15.20 -1.21
C ASP A 13 0.51 14.67 -1.87
N GLU A 14 1.46 15.57 -2.09
CA GLU A 14 2.78 15.24 -2.64
C GLU A 14 3.54 14.30 -1.70
N VAL A 15 3.55 14.58 -0.38
CA VAL A 15 4.22 13.73 0.60
C VAL A 15 3.52 12.36 0.68
N LEU A 16 2.19 12.32 0.69
CA LEU A 16 1.46 11.03 0.71
C LEU A 16 1.71 10.21 -0.55
N THR A 17 1.81 10.86 -1.71
CA THR A 17 2.17 10.21 -2.97
C THR A 17 3.60 9.68 -2.93
N GLY A 18 4.55 10.46 -2.38
CA GLY A 18 5.92 10.01 -2.15
C GLY A 18 6.01 8.83 -1.18
N LEU A 19 5.16 8.79 -0.15
CA LEU A 19 5.04 7.63 0.74
C LEU A 19 4.50 6.39 0.03
N ALA A 20 3.48 6.54 -0.83
CA ALA A 20 2.97 5.41 -1.62
C ALA A 20 4.07 4.81 -2.51
N HIS A 21 4.86 5.67 -3.17
CA HIS A 21 6.03 5.26 -3.94
C HIS A 21 7.06 4.52 -3.06
N SER A 22 7.39 5.08 -1.91
CA SER A 22 8.36 4.51 -0.95
C SER A 22 7.89 3.18 -0.38
N ALA A 23 6.58 3.03 -0.11
CA ALA A 23 5.99 1.80 0.39
C ALA A 23 6.11 0.66 -0.62
N LEU A 24 5.91 0.93 -1.91
CA LEU A 24 6.09 -0.06 -2.97
C LEU A 24 7.55 -0.48 -3.13
N LEU A 25 8.50 0.46 -3.08
CA LEU A 25 9.94 0.16 -3.07
C LEU A 25 10.35 -0.68 -1.85
N GLY A 26 9.89 -0.30 -0.66
CA GLY A 26 10.16 -1.05 0.57
C GLY A 26 9.58 -2.46 0.51
N TYR A 27 8.40 -2.62 -0.06
CA TYR A 27 7.81 -3.93 -0.28
C TYR A 27 8.62 -4.78 -1.27
N LEU A 28 9.11 -4.21 -2.37
CA LEU A 28 10.00 -4.89 -3.31
C LEU A 28 11.30 -5.34 -2.66
N ALA A 29 11.91 -4.50 -1.82
CA ALA A 29 13.11 -4.87 -1.07
C ALA A 29 12.86 -6.10 -0.19
N VAL A 30 11.75 -6.12 0.57
CA VAL A 30 11.38 -7.27 1.42
C VAL A 30 11.08 -8.52 0.58
N ALA A 31 10.38 -8.37 -0.54
CA ALA A 31 10.02 -9.50 -1.41
C ALA A 31 11.25 -10.09 -2.13
N HIS A 32 12.17 -9.24 -2.58
CA HIS A 32 13.36 -9.65 -3.32
C HIS A 32 14.43 -10.27 -2.41
N TYR A 33 14.73 -9.64 -1.28
CA TYR A 33 15.75 -10.13 -0.36
C TYR A 33 15.22 -11.19 0.62
N GLY A 34 13.90 -11.35 0.72
CA GLY A 34 13.23 -12.30 1.62
C GLY A 34 13.20 -11.84 3.08
N ARG A 35 12.40 -12.53 3.90
CA ARG A 35 12.42 -12.38 5.37
C ARG A 35 13.45 -13.36 5.97
N GLY A 36 14.65 -12.87 6.31
CA GLY A 36 15.61 -13.61 7.16
C GLY A 36 16.94 -14.01 6.53
N ARG A 37 17.71 -13.08 5.93
CA ARG A 37 19.02 -13.38 5.32
C ARG A 37 20.18 -13.69 6.30
N GLY A 38 19.96 -13.75 7.61
CA GLY A 38 21.11 -13.68 8.54
C GLY A 38 21.82 -12.33 8.38
N ASP A 39 23.16 -12.30 8.49
CA ASP A 39 23.96 -11.07 8.41
C ASP A 39 23.61 -10.23 7.17
N TRP A 40 23.21 -8.99 7.43
CA TRP A 40 22.78 -8.04 6.42
C TRP A 40 23.96 -7.68 5.52
N ALA A 41 23.86 -7.96 4.22
CA ALA A 41 24.78 -7.48 3.21
C ALA A 41 24.18 -6.25 2.52
N GLU A 42 24.96 -5.17 2.46
CA GLU A 42 24.63 -3.96 1.71
C GLU A 42 24.50 -4.33 0.23
N ALA A 43 23.27 -4.29 -0.27
CA ALA A 43 22.98 -4.45 -1.69
C ALA A 43 22.27 -3.18 -2.13
N GLU A 44 22.87 -2.50 -3.10
CA GLU A 44 22.26 -1.35 -3.75
C GLU A 44 20.95 -1.79 -4.42
N GLN A 45 19.89 -1.02 -4.22
CA GLN A 45 18.60 -1.30 -4.81
C GLN A 45 18.72 -1.10 -6.32
N PRO A 46 18.21 -2.03 -7.16
CA PRO A 46 18.33 -1.85 -8.60
C PRO A 46 17.62 -0.57 -9.07
N ASP A 47 18.34 0.29 -9.79
CA ASP A 47 17.84 1.60 -10.24
C ASP A 47 16.50 1.51 -11.00
N PHE A 48 16.29 0.41 -11.74
CA PHE A 48 15.07 0.19 -12.52
C PHE A 48 13.79 0.01 -11.66
N TRP A 49 13.91 -0.18 -10.34
CA TRP A 49 12.75 -0.29 -9.45
C TRP A 49 11.97 1.02 -9.38
N HIS A 50 12.65 2.16 -9.35
CA HIS A 50 11.99 3.47 -9.32
C HIS A 50 11.13 3.70 -10.56
N ASP A 51 11.65 3.35 -11.74
CA ASP A 51 10.91 3.44 -13.00
C ASP A 51 9.72 2.47 -13.02
N ALA A 52 9.91 1.24 -12.55
CA ALA A 52 8.85 0.25 -12.48
C ALA A 52 7.69 0.71 -11.56
N VAL A 53 8.02 1.23 -10.37
CA VAL A 53 7.03 1.76 -9.43
C VAL A 53 6.32 2.98 -10.02
N SER A 54 7.06 3.90 -10.66
CA SER A 54 6.48 5.06 -11.33
C SER A 54 5.48 4.64 -12.43
N GLN A 55 5.82 3.65 -13.24
CA GLN A 55 4.93 3.12 -14.29
C GLN A 55 3.68 2.42 -13.75
N VAL A 56 3.72 1.90 -12.52
CA VAL A 56 2.56 1.29 -11.85
C VAL A 56 1.70 2.35 -11.16
N LEU A 57 2.29 3.41 -10.62
CA LEU A 57 1.56 4.49 -9.96
C LEU A 57 0.97 5.51 -10.94
N GLN A 58 1.59 5.76 -12.10
CA GLN A 58 1.11 6.76 -13.05
C GLN A 58 -0.35 6.51 -13.50
N PRO A 59 -0.76 5.28 -13.88
CA PRO A 59 -2.17 5.01 -14.21
C PRO A 59 -3.13 5.12 -13.01
N ARG A 60 -2.60 5.15 -11.78
CA ARG A 60 -3.36 5.24 -10.52
C ARG A 60 -3.33 6.64 -9.92
N ALA A 61 -2.71 7.62 -10.59
CA ALA A 61 -2.50 8.96 -10.05
C ALA A 61 -3.82 9.68 -9.72
N GLU A 62 -4.81 9.60 -10.61
CA GLU A 62 -6.13 10.20 -10.39
C GLU A 62 -6.87 9.57 -9.20
N LEU A 63 -6.78 8.24 -9.06
CA LEU A 63 -7.36 7.52 -7.92
C LEU A 63 -6.68 7.91 -6.61
N LEU A 64 -5.34 8.02 -6.60
CA LEU A 64 -4.60 8.50 -5.42
C LEU A 64 -5.00 9.93 -5.05
N ALA A 65 -5.10 10.83 -6.02
CA ALA A 65 -5.54 12.19 -5.80
C ALA A 65 -6.96 12.25 -5.19
N ALA A 66 -7.87 11.40 -5.67
CA ALA A 66 -9.21 11.29 -5.10
C ALA A 66 -9.19 10.79 -3.64
N LEU A 67 -8.34 9.79 -3.32
CA LEU A 67 -8.16 9.30 -1.95
C LEU A 67 -7.58 10.37 -1.02
N TRP A 68 -6.64 11.18 -1.52
CA TRP A 68 -6.07 12.29 -0.76
C TRP A 68 -7.09 13.38 -0.47
N SER A 69 -7.93 13.73 -1.45
CA SER A 69 -9.02 14.69 -1.24
C SER A 69 -10.07 14.18 -0.26
N ALA A 70 -10.41 12.87 -0.31
CA ALA A 70 -11.39 12.27 0.59
C ALA A 70 -10.98 12.32 2.08
N ARG A 71 -9.68 12.47 2.40
CA ARG A 71 -9.18 12.54 3.78
C ARG A 71 -9.63 13.80 4.52
N GLU A 72 -9.92 14.88 3.79
CA GLU A 72 -10.28 16.18 4.39
C GLU A 72 -11.71 16.19 4.94
N GLY A 73 -12.52 15.19 4.55
CA GLY A 73 -13.95 15.14 4.85
C GLY A 73 -14.36 14.27 6.04
N GLY A 74 -13.49 13.43 6.61
CA GLY A 74 -13.93 12.35 7.50
C GLY A 74 -12.97 12.03 8.66
N ASP A 75 -13.27 12.57 9.83
CA ASP A 75 -12.83 12.01 11.13
C ASP A 75 -13.78 10.89 11.60
N ASP A 76 -14.84 10.61 10.83
CA ASP A 76 -15.76 9.50 11.13
C ASP A 76 -15.04 8.14 10.97
N PRO A 77 -15.20 7.22 11.93
CA PRO A 77 -14.55 5.91 11.86
C PRO A 77 -14.87 5.11 10.60
N GLU A 78 -16.06 5.24 10.03
CA GLU A 78 -16.45 4.54 8.81
C GLU A 78 -15.73 5.11 7.58
N ASP A 79 -15.62 6.44 7.49
CA ASP A 79 -14.89 7.12 6.40
C ASP A 79 -13.40 6.76 6.44
N VAL A 80 -12.79 6.78 7.63
CA VAL A 80 -11.39 6.38 7.82
C VAL A 80 -11.17 4.92 7.42
N GLN A 81 -12.09 4.03 7.81
CA GLN A 81 -12.00 2.61 7.47
C GLN A 81 -12.19 2.39 5.96
N HIS A 82 -13.07 3.15 5.32
CA HIS A 82 -13.29 3.10 3.88
C HIS A 82 -12.07 3.58 3.09
N LEU A 83 -11.51 4.73 3.46
CA LEU A 83 -10.26 5.27 2.90
C LEU A 83 -9.12 4.27 3.04
N ARG A 84 -8.95 3.68 4.23
CA ARG A 84 -7.95 2.64 4.49
C ARG A 84 -8.13 1.43 3.57
N ALA A 85 -9.35 0.94 3.40
CA ALA A 85 -9.64 -0.21 2.56
C ALA A 85 -9.29 0.05 1.09
N GLN A 86 -9.64 1.24 0.56
CA GLN A 86 -9.32 1.63 -0.80
C GLN A 86 -7.81 1.80 -1.02
N LEU A 87 -7.11 2.47 -0.11
CA LEU A 87 -5.66 2.64 -0.20
C LEU A 87 -4.94 1.29 -0.12
N GLN A 88 -5.38 0.40 0.78
CA GLN A 88 -4.83 -0.95 0.89
C GLN A 88 -5.04 -1.76 -0.39
N ALA A 89 -6.22 -1.66 -1.02
CA ALA A 89 -6.49 -2.34 -2.29
C ALA A 89 -5.56 -1.82 -3.40
N LEU A 90 -5.46 -0.50 -3.55
CA LEU A 90 -4.59 0.16 -4.52
C LEU A 90 -3.13 -0.29 -4.39
N LEU A 91 -2.58 -0.24 -3.17
CA LEU A 91 -1.20 -0.64 -2.90
C LEU A 91 -0.97 -2.14 -3.09
N SER A 92 -1.97 -2.98 -2.74
CA SER A 92 -1.90 -4.43 -2.95
C SER A 92 -1.87 -4.78 -4.43
N ASP A 93 -2.73 -4.14 -5.22
CA ASP A 93 -2.81 -4.35 -6.66
C ASP A 93 -1.55 -3.84 -7.36
N GLY A 94 -1.06 -2.67 -6.97
CA GLY A 94 0.21 -2.13 -7.47
C GLY A 94 1.40 -3.05 -7.12
N SER A 95 1.47 -3.56 -5.89
CA SER A 95 2.51 -4.51 -5.48
C SER A 95 2.46 -5.82 -6.28
N ARG A 96 1.25 -6.36 -6.50
CA ARG A 96 1.05 -7.58 -7.30
C ARG A 96 1.51 -7.37 -8.73
N GLU A 97 1.12 -6.26 -9.34
CA GLU A 97 1.50 -5.89 -10.69
C GLU A 97 3.03 -5.75 -10.82
N LEU A 98 3.68 -5.06 -9.87
CA LEU A 98 5.14 -4.95 -9.81
C LEU A 98 5.81 -6.33 -9.73
N LEU A 99 5.35 -7.18 -8.80
CA LEU A 99 5.94 -8.50 -8.62
C LEU A 99 5.79 -9.38 -9.87
N LEU A 100 4.64 -9.35 -10.55
CA LEU A 100 4.43 -10.12 -11.77
C LEU A 100 5.29 -9.60 -12.94
N ARG A 101 5.48 -8.28 -13.04
CA ARG A 101 6.36 -7.66 -14.05
C ARG A 101 7.83 -8.00 -13.81
N LEU A 102 8.29 -7.95 -12.56
CA LEU A 102 9.71 -8.13 -12.21
C LEU A 102 10.10 -9.59 -11.97
N TYR A 103 9.16 -10.44 -11.54
CA TYR A 103 9.38 -11.85 -11.22
C TYR A 103 8.27 -12.75 -11.81
N PRO A 104 8.20 -12.91 -13.15
CA PRO A 104 7.13 -13.68 -13.80
C PRO A 104 7.02 -15.14 -13.31
N ALA A 105 8.15 -15.76 -12.97
CA ALA A 105 8.20 -17.13 -12.45
C ALA A 105 7.52 -17.30 -11.07
N ALA A 106 7.31 -16.21 -10.32
CA ALA A 106 6.59 -16.24 -9.05
C ALA A 106 5.06 -16.17 -9.22
N GLY A 107 4.55 -16.15 -10.46
CA GLY A 107 3.13 -15.94 -10.77
C GLY A 107 2.17 -16.89 -10.06
N ASP A 108 2.50 -18.18 -10.00
CA ASP A 108 1.66 -19.19 -9.33
C ASP A 108 1.55 -18.96 -7.82
N ALA A 109 2.66 -18.60 -7.17
CA ALA A 109 2.70 -18.30 -5.74
C ALA A 109 1.92 -17.01 -5.41
N ILE A 110 2.04 -15.99 -6.27
CA ILE A 110 1.32 -14.72 -6.16
C ILE A 110 -0.19 -14.93 -6.37
N GLY A 111 -0.58 -15.77 -7.33
CA GLY A 111 -1.96 -16.16 -7.59
C GLY A 111 -2.60 -16.86 -6.39
N ALA A 112 -1.91 -17.88 -5.83
CA ALA A 112 -2.37 -18.62 -4.66
C ALA A 112 -2.59 -17.71 -3.43
N ALA A 113 -1.69 -16.76 -3.18
CA ALA A 113 -1.81 -15.79 -2.08
C ALA A 113 -3.00 -14.83 -2.25
N GLY A 114 -3.40 -14.52 -3.50
CA GLY A 114 -4.57 -13.70 -3.80
C GLY A 114 -5.88 -14.38 -3.44
N SER A 115 -6.02 -15.66 -3.77
CA SER A 115 -7.19 -16.49 -3.41
C SER A 115 -7.36 -16.66 -1.90
N ASP A 116 -6.26 -16.84 -1.17
CA ASP A 116 -6.26 -16.99 0.29
C ASP A 116 -6.72 -15.70 1.00
N GLY A 117 -6.32 -14.54 0.48
CA GLY A 117 -6.75 -13.24 1.00
C GLY A 117 -8.24 -12.95 0.77
N ILE A 118 -8.82 -13.44 -0.33
CA ILE A 118 -10.26 -13.36 -0.61
C ILE A 118 -11.04 -14.29 0.32
N ALA A 119 -10.58 -15.53 0.49
CA ALA A 119 -11.21 -16.50 1.39
C ALA A 119 -11.23 -16.00 2.85
N ARG A 120 -10.16 -15.34 3.31
CA ARG A 120 -10.06 -14.78 4.67
C ARG A 120 -10.92 -13.53 4.89
N ARG A 121 -11.28 -12.78 3.84
CA ARG A 121 -12.20 -11.63 3.92
C ARG A 121 -13.68 -12.02 3.92
N GLY A 122 -14.01 -13.20 3.40
CA GLY A 122 -15.39 -13.68 3.27
C GLY A 122 -15.94 -14.47 4.47
N GLY A 123 -15.13 -14.74 5.50
CA GLY A 123 -15.54 -15.63 6.59
C GLY A 123 -14.96 -15.27 7.95
N SER A 124 -15.74 -14.55 8.76
CA SER A 124 -15.62 -14.61 10.21
C SER A 124 -16.88 -15.31 10.75
N PRO A 125 -16.85 -16.61 11.08
CA PRO A 125 -17.95 -17.20 11.82
C PRO A 125 -17.95 -16.62 13.23
N ALA A 126 -19.08 -16.04 13.63
CA ALA A 126 -19.31 -15.57 14.99
C ALA A 126 -18.97 -16.70 15.97
N ARG A 127 -18.02 -16.43 16.88
CA ARG A 127 -17.70 -17.36 17.97
C ARG A 127 -18.94 -17.47 18.88
N PRO A 128 -19.41 -18.68 19.21
CA PRO A 128 -20.46 -18.82 20.20
C PRO A 128 -19.90 -18.40 21.56
N VAL A 129 -20.61 -17.47 22.21
CA VAL A 129 -20.43 -17.17 23.63
C VAL A 129 -20.94 -18.37 24.41
N ALA A 130 -20.09 -18.92 25.26
CA ALA A 130 -20.45 -19.97 26.22
C ALA A 130 -20.99 -19.34 27.50
#